data_AF-A0A958MS33-F1
#
_entry.id   AF-A0A958MS33-F1
#
_cell.length_a   1.000
_cell.length_b   1.000
_cell.length_c   1.000
_cell.angle_alpha   90.00
_cell.angle_beta   90.00
_cell.angle_gamma   90.00
#
_symmetry.space_group_name_H-M   'P 1'
#
loop_
_entity.id
_entity.type
_entity.pdbx_description
1 polymer ?
#
loop_
_entity_poly.entity_id
_entity_poly.type
_entity_poly.pdbx_seq_one_letter_code
_entity_poly.pdbx_strand_id
1 'polypeptide(L)'
;MKLKQFLKINFLVLGLVVVMMVMFRLKDKGLNENIQAVMGLNLSGESPSVTQEVTWCETRVSSLEMEGLRLFQEGLKWFMETDGKREADFVSVEKWFGRHCTLDVDPVTLEDLNLDQFNPLFTISFVKGPRQQILRSGDGVYLWGNQAFRSTELDEALRALADLPQRVLQ
;
A
#
# COMPACT_ATOMS: atom_id res chain seq x y z
N MET A 1 56.36 4.05 1.83
CA MET A 1 55.60 3.26 0.82
C MET A 1 54.38 2.54 1.39
N LYS A 2 54.44 1.94 2.59
CA LYS A 2 53.34 1.16 3.20
C LYS A 2 52.08 1.97 3.56
N LEU A 3 52.22 3.23 3.99
CA LEU A 3 51.08 4.08 4.39
C LEU A 3 50.13 4.41 3.22
N LYS A 4 50.68 4.66 2.03
CA LYS A 4 49.89 4.96 0.82
C LYS A 4 49.08 3.76 0.34
N GLN A 5 49.59 2.55 0.52
CA GLN A 5 48.85 1.32 0.21
C GLN A 5 47.76 1.06 1.25
N PHE A 6 48.04 1.29 2.54
CA PHE A 6 47.05 1.16 3.61
C PHE A 6 45.87 2.13 3.45
N LEU A 7 46.13 3.40 3.10
CA LEU A 7 45.09 4.39 2.82
C LEU A 7 44.22 3.99 1.62
N LYS A 8 44.84 3.48 0.54
CA LYS A 8 44.10 3.02 -0.64
C LYS A 8 43.18 1.85 -0.32
N ILE A 9 43.65 0.88 0.47
CA ILE A 9 42.85 -0.29 0.85
C ILE A 9 41.68 0.13 1.73
N ASN A 10 41.89 0.99 2.73
CA ASN A 10 40.81 1.48 3.58
C ASN A 10 39.75 2.24 2.77
N PHE A 11 40.16 3.09 1.82
CA PHE A 11 39.21 3.81 0.97
C PHE A 11 38.40 2.86 0.07
N LEU A 12 39.03 1.81 -0.43
CA LEU A 12 38.38 0.80 -1.28
C LEU A 12 37.38 -0.04 -0.49
N VAL A 13 37.73 -0.43 0.73
CA VAL A 13 36.82 -1.14 1.64
C VAL A 13 35.66 -0.24 2.07
N LEU A 14 35.92 1.01 2.41
CA LEU A 14 34.88 1.95 2.83
C LEU A 14 33.91 2.27 1.69
N GLY A 15 34.43 2.44 0.46
CA GLY A 15 33.60 2.57 -0.74
C GLY A 15 32.72 1.34 -0.99
N LEU A 16 33.27 0.14 -0.83
CA LEU A 16 32.49 -1.11 -0.97
C LEU A 16 31.36 -1.19 0.06
N VAL A 17 31.63 -0.82 1.33
CA VAL A 17 30.63 -0.79 2.40
C VAL A 17 29.51 0.20 2.08
N VAL A 18 29.85 1.40 1.58
CA VAL A 18 28.86 2.39 1.17
C VAL A 18 27.99 1.87 0.03
N VAL A 19 28.57 1.26 -1.00
CA VAL A 19 27.82 0.69 -2.13
C VAL A 19 26.90 -0.44 -1.67
N MET A 20 27.38 -1.35 -0.82
CA MET A 20 26.54 -2.40 -0.25
C MET A 20 25.40 -1.82 0.59
N MET A 21 25.67 -0.82 1.42
CA MET A 21 24.66 -0.17 2.25
C MET A 21 23.58 0.50 1.39
N VAL A 22 23.98 1.16 0.30
CA VAL A 22 23.05 1.73 -0.69
C VAL A 22 22.23 0.63 -1.35
N MET A 23 22.85 -0.45 -1.83
CA MET A 23 22.12 -1.57 -2.45
C MET A 23 21.13 -2.24 -1.49
N PHE A 24 21.50 -2.43 -0.21
CA PHE A 24 20.58 -2.96 0.80
C PHE A 24 19.41 -1.99 1.06
N ARG A 25 19.69 -0.69 1.17
CA ARG A 25 18.64 0.34 1.32
C ARG A 25 17.68 0.39 0.12
N LEU A 26 18.19 0.21 -1.10
CA LEU A 26 17.39 0.19 -2.33
C LEU A 26 16.61 -1.13 -2.52
N LYS A 27 17.06 -2.22 -1.92
CA LYS A 27 16.38 -3.53 -1.98
C LYS A 27 15.24 -3.63 -0.96
N ASP A 28 15.44 -3.08 0.25
CA ASP A 28 14.42 -3.11 1.32
C ASP A 28 13.39 -1.98 1.18
N LYS A 29 13.72 -0.92 0.46
CA LYS A 29 12.79 0.16 0.10
C LYS A 29 12.81 0.26 -1.41
N GLY A 30 11.81 -0.33 -2.07
CA GLY A 30 11.63 -0.17 -3.51
C GLY A 30 11.79 1.30 -3.89
N LEU A 31 12.56 1.56 -4.94
CA LEU A 31 12.78 2.90 -5.48
C LEU A 31 11.43 3.51 -5.87
N ASN A 32 10.80 4.25 -4.96
CA ASN A 32 9.72 5.14 -5.30
C ASN A 32 10.00 6.55 -4.73
N GLU A 33 9.81 7.53 -5.61
CA GLU A 33 9.56 8.97 -5.39
C GLU A 33 10.68 9.99 -5.09
N ASN A 34 11.93 9.64 -4.73
CA ASN A 34 12.90 10.68 -4.33
C ASN A 34 14.05 11.03 -5.30
N ILE A 35 14.05 10.54 -6.54
CA ILE A 35 15.07 10.93 -7.54
C ILE A 35 14.81 12.32 -8.12
N GLN A 36 13.57 12.82 -8.12
CA GLN A 36 13.27 14.16 -8.63
C GLN A 36 13.76 15.29 -7.72
N ALA A 37 13.84 15.06 -6.40
CA ALA A 37 14.36 16.05 -5.44
C ALA A 37 15.86 16.35 -5.61
N VAL A 38 16.62 15.44 -6.24
CA VAL A 38 18.08 15.57 -6.39
C VAL A 38 18.47 16.36 -7.65
N MET A 39 17.53 16.63 -8.58
CA MET A 39 17.83 17.31 -9.85
C MET A 39 17.33 18.76 -9.99
N GLY A 40 16.78 19.38 -8.93
CA GLY A 40 16.71 20.84 -8.80
C GLY A 40 16.07 21.63 -9.96
N LEU A 41 15.14 21.05 -10.71
CA LEU A 41 14.41 21.71 -11.78
C LEU A 41 12.92 21.70 -11.48
N ASN A 42 12.46 22.67 -10.67
CA ASN A 42 11.05 23.04 -10.63
C ASN A 42 10.92 24.51 -11.04
N LEU A 43 10.84 24.71 -12.36
CA LEU A 43 10.41 25.96 -13.00
C LEU A 43 8.99 25.74 -13.52
N SER A 44 7.97 26.00 -12.71
CA SER A 44 6.61 26.40 -13.13
C SER A 44 5.78 26.70 -11.88
N GLY A 45 5.41 27.97 -11.71
CA GLY A 45 4.59 28.49 -10.62
C GLY A 45 3.09 28.29 -10.84
N GLU A 46 2.68 27.04 -11.01
CA GLU A 46 1.31 26.57 -10.81
C GLU A 46 1.45 25.36 -9.91
N SER A 47 1.00 25.45 -8.65
CA SER A 47 0.92 24.27 -7.80
C SER A 47 -0.19 23.40 -8.37
N PRO A 48 0.11 22.28 -9.07
CA PRO A 48 -0.94 21.32 -9.34
C PRO A 48 -1.40 20.87 -7.96
N SER A 49 -2.71 20.75 -7.72
CA SER A 49 -3.16 19.81 -6.70
C SER A 49 -2.61 18.46 -7.13
N VAL A 50 -1.45 18.07 -6.62
CA VAL A 50 -0.81 16.81 -6.96
C VAL A 50 -1.64 15.75 -6.26
N THR A 51 -2.70 15.30 -6.92
CA THR A 51 -3.38 14.05 -6.57
C THR A 51 -2.31 12.98 -6.57
N GLN A 52 -2.12 12.32 -5.42
CA GLN A 52 -1.15 11.26 -5.28
C GLN A 52 -1.87 9.93 -5.50
N GLU A 53 -1.22 8.99 -6.18
CA GLU A 53 -1.75 7.64 -6.34
C GLU A 53 -1.22 6.74 -5.21
N VAL A 54 -2.11 5.99 -4.56
CA VAL A 54 -1.76 4.98 -3.55
C VAL A 54 -2.21 3.61 -4.05
N THR A 55 -1.26 2.69 -4.23
CA THR A 55 -1.54 1.30 -4.61
C THR A 55 -1.47 0.40 -3.39
N TRP A 56 -2.62 0.00 -2.84
CA TRP A 56 -2.72 -0.75 -1.58
C TRP A 56 -2.72 -2.27 -1.76
N CYS A 57 -2.74 -2.76 -3.01
CA CYS A 57 -2.44 -4.16 -3.32
C CYS A 57 -1.14 -4.34 -4.09
N GLU A 58 -0.02 -4.15 -3.39
CA GLU A 58 1.34 -4.37 -3.90
C GLU A 58 1.52 -5.75 -4.56
N THR A 59 0.83 -6.76 -4.04
CA THR A 59 0.80 -8.11 -4.61
C THR A 59 -0.62 -8.65 -4.64
N ARG A 60 -0.78 -9.85 -5.21
CA ARG A 60 -2.08 -10.52 -5.29
C ARG A 60 -2.69 -10.69 -3.89
N VAL A 61 -3.88 -10.12 -3.70
CA VAL A 61 -4.65 -10.25 -2.46
C VAL A 61 -5.18 -11.67 -2.32
N SER A 62 -5.06 -12.25 -1.13
CA SER A 62 -5.60 -13.56 -0.76
C SER A 62 -6.84 -13.44 0.13
N SER A 63 -6.94 -12.39 0.93
CA SER A 63 -8.15 -12.07 1.70
C SER A 63 -8.27 -10.59 2.02
N LEU A 64 -9.50 -10.12 2.14
CA LEU A 64 -9.88 -8.82 2.67
C LEU A 64 -10.91 -9.04 3.78
N GLU A 65 -10.62 -8.56 4.98
CA GLU A 65 -11.46 -8.72 6.17
C GLU A 65 -11.82 -7.35 6.73
N MET A 66 -13.11 -7.09 6.91
CA MET A 66 -13.65 -5.89 7.55
C MET A 66 -14.75 -6.30 8.53
N GLU A 67 -15.26 -5.34 9.30
CA GLU A 67 -16.34 -5.61 10.24
C GLU A 67 -17.57 -6.20 9.51
N GLY A 68 -17.93 -7.43 9.86
CA GLY A 68 -19.08 -8.13 9.29
C GLY A 68 -18.93 -8.65 7.86
N LEU A 69 -17.78 -8.48 7.20
CA LEU A 69 -17.55 -9.01 5.85
C LEU A 69 -16.12 -9.53 5.69
N ARG A 70 -16.01 -10.76 5.19
CA ARG A 70 -14.72 -11.36 4.82
C ARG A 70 -14.78 -11.91 3.41
N LEU A 71 -13.94 -11.38 2.53
CA LEU A 71 -13.69 -11.89 1.19
C LEU A 71 -12.37 -12.66 1.20
N PHE A 72 -12.34 -13.92 0.77
CA PHE A 72 -11.10 -14.71 0.78
C PHE A 72 -11.06 -15.74 -0.35
N GLN A 73 -9.84 -16.10 -0.75
CA GLN A 73 -9.59 -17.08 -1.79
C GLN A 73 -9.26 -18.45 -1.19
N GLU A 74 -9.95 -19.51 -1.64
CA GLU A 74 -9.55 -20.90 -1.40
C GLU A 74 -9.36 -21.60 -2.75
N GLY A 75 -8.13 -22.02 -3.04
CA GLY A 75 -7.76 -22.55 -4.34
C GLY A 75 -7.95 -21.51 -5.45
N LEU A 76 -8.87 -21.78 -6.38
CA LEU A 76 -9.21 -20.87 -7.48
C LEU A 76 -10.53 -20.11 -7.27
N LYS A 77 -11.22 -20.35 -6.14
CA LYS A 77 -12.53 -19.79 -5.86
C LYS A 77 -12.43 -18.67 -4.84
N TRP A 78 -13.28 -17.67 -5.01
CA TRP A 78 -13.49 -16.60 -4.05
C TRP A 78 -14.73 -16.88 -3.22
N PHE A 79 -14.66 -16.59 -1.94
CA PHE A 79 -15.74 -16.75 -0.99
C PHE A 79 -15.96 -15.45 -0.24
N MET A 80 -17.23 -15.10 -0.06
CA MET A 80 -17.65 -13.99 0.78
C MET A 80 -18.41 -14.55 1.98
N GLU A 81 -18.06 -14.06 3.17
CA GLU A 81 -18.63 -14.45 4.45
C GLU A 81 -19.15 -13.18 5.14
N THR A 82 -20.47 -13.05 5.20
CA THR A 82 -21.19 -11.95 5.86
C THR A 82 -22.22 -12.54 6.82
N ASP A 83 -23.06 -13.43 6.30
CA ASP A 83 -24.02 -14.25 7.04
C ASP A 83 -23.96 -15.69 6.48
N GLY A 84 -22.78 -16.29 6.66
CA GLY A 84 -22.40 -17.58 6.07
C GLY A 84 -21.55 -17.46 4.81
N LYS A 85 -20.86 -18.57 4.48
CA LYS A 85 -19.94 -18.67 3.35
C LYS A 85 -20.69 -18.85 2.03
N ARG A 86 -20.51 -17.91 1.10
CA ARG A 86 -21.07 -17.95 -0.26
C ARG A 86 -19.96 -17.81 -1.28
N GLU A 87 -20.09 -18.46 -2.44
CA GLU A 87 -19.10 -18.32 -3.52
C GLU A 87 -19.31 -16.97 -4.21
N ALA A 88 -18.27 -16.14 -4.23
CA ALA A 88 -18.27 -14.88 -4.96
C ALA A 88 -17.84 -15.13 -6.41
N ASP A 89 -18.44 -14.41 -7.36
CA ASP A 89 -18.05 -14.55 -8.76
C ASP A 89 -16.59 -14.12 -8.96
N PHE A 90 -15.75 -15.07 -9.41
CA PHE A 90 -14.32 -14.87 -9.58
C PHE A 90 -14.01 -13.66 -10.48
N VAL A 91 -14.72 -13.52 -11.60
CA VAL A 91 -14.46 -12.45 -12.57
C VAL A 91 -14.82 -11.10 -11.97
N SER A 92 -15.93 -11.01 -11.24
CA SER A 92 -16.31 -9.77 -10.56
C SER A 92 -15.32 -9.38 -9.47
N VAL A 93 -14.82 -10.33 -8.67
CA VAL A 93 -13.82 -10.04 -7.63
C VAL A 93 -12.51 -9.54 -8.22
N GLU A 94 -11.97 -10.22 -9.23
CA GLU A 94 -10.70 -9.81 -9.85
C GLU A 94 -10.85 -8.47 -10.59
N LYS A 95 -12.01 -8.18 -11.20
CA LYS A 95 -12.31 -6.85 -11.76
C LYS A 95 -12.39 -5.77 -10.70
N TRP A 96 -12.99 -6.08 -9.54
CA TRP A 96 -13.07 -5.15 -8.42
C TRP A 96 -11.67 -4.77 -7.92
N PHE A 97 -10.80 -5.77 -7.68
CA PHE A 97 -9.40 -5.50 -7.33
C PHE A 97 -8.69 -4.72 -8.43
N GLY A 98 -8.86 -5.11 -9.71
CA GLY A 98 -8.23 -4.40 -10.83
C GLY A 98 -8.63 -2.92 -10.96
N ARG A 99 -9.85 -2.57 -10.54
CA ARG A 99 -10.33 -1.17 -10.56
C ARG A 99 -9.90 -0.38 -9.32
N HIS A 100 -9.92 -1.01 -8.16
CA HIS A 100 -9.78 -0.31 -6.88
C HIS A 100 -8.43 -0.50 -6.20
N CYS A 101 -7.46 -1.17 -6.84
CA CYS A 101 -6.14 -1.40 -6.27
C CYS A 101 -5.31 -0.13 -6.09
N THR A 102 -5.44 0.77 -7.06
CA THR A 102 -4.79 2.08 -7.08
C THR A 102 -5.88 3.12 -6.87
N LEU A 103 -5.62 4.03 -5.94
CA LEU A 103 -6.57 5.05 -5.51
C LEU A 103 -5.95 6.41 -5.73
N ASP A 104 -6.77 7.34 -6.20
CA ASP A 104 -6.47 8.76 -6.11
C ASP A 104 -6.69 9.23 -4.67
N VAL A 105 -5.67 9.88 -4.11
CA VAL A 105 -5.68 10.33 -2.72
C VAL A 105 -5.24 11.78 -2.56
N ASP A 106 -5.86 12.42 -1.57
CA ASP A 106 -5.41 13.70 -1.03
C ASP A 106 -4.52 13.42 0.20
N PRO A 107 -3.21 13.72 0.15
CA PRO A 107 -2.30 13.43 1.25
C PRO A 107 -2.60 14.32 2.47
N VAL A 108 -2.45 13.74 3.66
CA VAL A 108 -2.62 14.43 4.95
C VAL A 108 -1.33 14.29 5.77
N THR A 109 -0.85 15.39 6.33
CA THR A 109 0.35 15.39 7.18
C THR A 109 0.09 14.63 8.48
N LEU A 110 0.96 13.68 8.83
CA LEU A 110 0.83 12.88 10.05
C LEU A 110 1.01 13.68 11.35
N GLU A 111 1.77 14.77 11.30
CA GLU A 111 2.14 15.58 12.47
C GLU A 111 0.92 16.21 13.16
N ASP A 112 -0.13 16.48 12.39
CA ASP A 112 -1.37 17.11 12.88
C ASP A 112 -2.42 16.07 13.35
N LEU A 113 -2.13 14.78 13.25
CA LEU A 113 -3.09 13.71 13.49
C LEU A 113 -2.94 13.09 14.88
N ASN A 114 -4.08 12.95 15.57
CA ASN A 114 -4.15 12.16 16.79
C ASN A 114 -4.31 10.67 16.44
N LEU A 115 -3.22 9.91 16.57
CA LEU A 115 -3.18 8.47 16.24
C LEU A 115 -4.14 7.62 17.10
N ASP A 116 -4.49 8.06 18.30
CA ASP A 116 -5.41 7.34 19.19
C ASP A 116 -6.86 7.34 18.67
N GLN A 117 -7.17 8.16 17.68
CA GLN A 117 -8.50 8.24 17.06
C GLN A 117 -8.69 7.29 15.88
N PHE A 118 -7.64 6.55 15.48
CA PHE A 118 -7.68 5.63 14.37
C PHE A 118 -8.13 4.25 14.81
N ASN A 119 -9.14 3.72 14.12
CA ASN A 119 -9.65 2.36 14.35
C ASN A 119 -9.43 1.51 13.10
N PRO A 120 -9.22 0.18 13.23
CA PRO A 120 -9.16 -0.74 12.11
C PRO A 120 -10.39 -0.63 11.21
N LEU A 121 -10.19 -0.34 9.93
CA LEU A 121 -11.27 -0.34 8.93
C LEU A 121 -11.35 -1.70 8.23
N PHE A 122 -10.22 -2.12 7.66
CA PHE A 122 -10.10 -3.44 7.06
C PHE A 122 -8.65 -3.91 7.05
N THR A 123 -8.51 -5.23 6.91
CA THR A 123 -7.22 -5.90 6.91
C THR A 123 -7.07 -6.74 5.64
N ILE A 124 -5.94 -6.58 4.98
CA ILE A 124 -5.61 -7.20 3.70
C ILE A 124 -4.54 -8.25 3.95
N SER A 125 -4.76 -9.45 3.45
CA SER A 125 -3.73 -10.48 3.38
C SER A 125 -3.36 -10.71 1.93
N PHE A 126 -2.09 -10.96 1.71
CA PHE A 126 -1.55 -11.23 0.37
C PHE A 126 -1.21 -12.71 0.21
N VAL A 127 -1.12 -13.16 -1.04
CA VAL A 127 -0.56 -14.47 -1.36
C VAL A 127 0.91 -14.53 -0.98
N LYS A 128 1.64 -13.41 -1.13
CA LYS A 128 3.03 -13.26 -0.73
C LYS A 128 3.22 -11.89 -0.08
N GLY A 129 3.59 -11.87 1.19
CA GLY A 129 3.89 -10.63 1.91
C GLY A 129 3.25 -10.59 3.29
N PRO A 130 3.56 -9.54 4.07
CA PRO A 130 2.95 -9.34 5.38
C PRO A 130 1.48 -8.94 5.24
N ARG A 131 0.67 -9.33 6.23
CA ARG A 131 -0.67 -8.79 6.39
C ARG A 131 -0.59 -7.28 6.63
N GLN A 132 -1.44 -6.51 5.97
CA GLN A 132 -1.50 -5.06 6.12
C GLN A 132 -2.89 -4.63 6.59
N GLN A 133 -2.94 -3.50 7.28
CA GLN A 133 -4.17 -2.96 7.83
C GLN A 133 -4.33 -1.51 7.40
N ILE A 134 -5.55 -1.15 7.04
CA ILE A 134 -5.95 0.23 6.80
C ILE A 134 -6.80 0.67 7.98
N LEU A 135 -6.42 1.78 8.59
CA LEU A 135 -7.12 2.39 9.70
C LEU A 135 -7.91 3.60 9.22
N ARG A 136 -8.97 3.96 9.94
CA ARG A 136 -9.80 5.14 9.68
C ARG A 136 -9.98 5.95 10.95
N SER A 137 -9.82 7.27 10.88
CA SER A 137 -10.17 8.18 11.95
C SER A 137 -11.65 8.56 11.90
N GLY A 138 -12.18 9.10 13.01
CA GLY A 138 -13.55 9.64 13.05
C GLY A 138 -13.80 10.76 12.03
N ASP A 139 -12.75 11.50 11.67
CA ASP A 139 -12.81 12.60 10.70
C ASP A 139 -12.68 12.14 9.24
N GLY A 140 -12.64 10.83 8.98
CA GLY A 140 -12.55 10.26 7.63
C GLY A 140 -11.16 10.35 7.01
N VAL A 141 -10.09 10.39 7.81
CA VAL A 141 -8.71 10.21 7.33
C VAL A 141 -8.36 8.72 7.40
N TYR A 142 -7.74 8.22 6.34
CA TYR A 142 -7.19 6.87 6.28
C TYR A 142 -5.72 6.87 6.65
N LEU A 143 -5.28 5.81 7.32
CA LEU A 143 -3.87 5.58 7.64
C LEU A 143 -3.49 4.18 7.17
N TRP A 144 -2.47 4.11 6.32
CA TRP A 144 -1.90 2.87 5.79
C TRP A 144 -0.38 2.93 5.86
N GLY A 145 0.22 2.02 6.65
CA GLY A 145 1.65 2.08 6.94
C GLY A 145 2.03 3.40 7.61
N ASN A 146 2.80 4.24 6.91
CA ASN A 146 3.22 5.57 7.37
C ASN A 146 2.71 6.68 6.43
N GLN A 147 1.54 6.48 5.82
CA GLN A 147 0.89 7.44 4.93
C GLN A 147 -0.53 7.69 5.44
N ALA A 148 -0.88 8.96 5.64
CA ALA A 148 -2.23 9.39 5.93
C ALA A 148 -2.81 10.11 4.73
N PHE A 149 -4.07 9.83 4.41
CA PHE A 149 -4.72 10.38 3.21
C PHE A 149 -6.24 10.37 3.31
N ARG A 150 -6.90 11.12 2.44
CA ARG A 150 -8.35 11.04 2.18
C ARG A 150 -8.56 10.50 0.77
N SER A 151 -9.58 9.67 0.59
CA SER A 151 -9.92 9.14 -0.74
C SER A 151 -11.40 8.79 -0.80
N THR A 152 -12.14 9.46 -1.69
CA THR A 152 -13.53 9.12 -1.99
C THR A 152 -13.62 7.78 -2.73
N GLU A 153 -12.61 7.45 -3.53
CA GLU A 153 -12.55 6.18 -4.27
C GLU A 153 -12.47 4.97 -3.33
N LEU A 154 -11.78 5.11 -2.18
CA LEU A 154 -11.76 4.05 -1.18
C LEU A 154 -13.15 3.83 -0.56
N ASP A 155 -13.87 4.90 -0.23
CA ASP A 155 -15.24 4.79 0.26
C ASP A 155 -16.17 4.12 -0.77
N GLU A 156 -16.02 4.46 -2.05
CA GLU A 156 -16.77 3.83 -3.15
C GLU A 156 -16.41 2.36 -3.34
N ALA A 157 -15.11 2.03 -3.29
CA ALA A 157 -14.62 0.66 -3.39
C ALA A 157 -15.23 -0.22 -2.31
N LEU A 158 -15.24 0.24 -1.06
CA LEU A 158 -15.77 -0.50 0.08
C LEU A 158 -17.28 -0.74 -0.03
N ARG A 159 -18.04 0.24 -0.55
CA ARG A 159 -19.48 0.04 -0.85
C ARG A 159 -19.68 -0.98 -1.97
N ALA A 160 -18.95 -0.83 -3.06
CA ALA A 160 -19.04 -1.74 -4.21
C ALA A 160 -18.65 -3.19 -3.87
N LEU A 161 -17.79 -3.39 -2.85
CA LEU A 161 -17.41 -4.71 -2.37
C LEU A 161 -18.62 -5.48 -1.81
N ALA A 162 -19.50 -4.80 -1.06
CA ALA A 162 -20.69 -5.42 -0.48
C ALA A 162 -21.70 -5.88 -1.54
N ASP A 163 -21.70 -5.24 -2.71
CA ASP A 163 -22.62 -5.50 -3.83
C ASP A 163 -22.09 -6.54 -4.82
N LEU A 164 -20.96 -7.21 -4.52
CA LEU A 164 -20.42 -8.23 -5.41
C LEU A 164 -21.40 -9.40 -5.59
N PRO A 165 -21.57 -9.92 -6.81
CA PRO A 165 -22.49 -11.02 -7.07
C PRO A 165 -22.03 -12.31 -6.39
N GLN A 166 -22.97 -12.95 -5.68
CA GLN A 166 -22.75 -14.18 -4.90
C GLN A 166 -23.63 -15.32 -5.42
N ARG A 167 -23.13 -16.56 -5.32
CA ARG A 167 -23.89 -17.78 -5.56
C ARG A 167 -24.01 -18.57 -4.26
N VAL A 168 -25.23 -19.04 -3.98
CA VAL A 168 -25.49 -19.93 -2.85
C VAL A 168 -24.89 -21.29 -3.17
N LEU A 169 -24.05 -21.80 -2.28
CA LEU A 169 -23.55 -23.17 -2.35
C LEU A 169 -24.73 -24.11 -2.00
N GLN A 170 -25.19 -24.87 -2.98
CA GLN A 170 -26.16 -25.96 -2.78
C GLN A 170 -25.45 -27.25 -2.40
#